data_AF-A0A934XY94-F1
#
_entry.id   AF-A0A934XY94-F1
#
_cell.length_a   1.000
_cell.length_b   1.000
_cell.length_c   1.000
_cell.angle_alpha   90.00
_cell.angle_beta   90.00
_cell.angle_gamma   90.00
#
_symmetry.space_group_name_H-M   'P 1'
#
loop_
_entity.id
_entity.type
_entity.pdbx_description
1 polymer ?
#
loop_
_entity_poly.entity_id
_entity_poly.type
_entity_poly.pdbx_seq_one_letter_code
_entity_poly.pdbx_strand_id
1 'polypeptide(L)'
;MAVAALPRVQHIAAPRGFVAEFERDSEGRLQLKGRLKQDSAGPFWFRTVTGTTPEGRKTLVVWRKLTGEPEQDNLVLEEWFKTKQAYSVRDTEFDLIYVNGDNTPGELRVDPETWEVRSIEEDFHRLMSEGTEA
;
A
#
# COMPACT_ATOMS: atom_id res chain seq x y z
N MET A 1 -16.24 22.97 3.93
CA MET A 1 -15.47 22.78 2.69
C MET A 1 -14.23 21.98 3.01
N ALA A 2 -14.24 20.68 2.80
CA ALA A 2 -13.03 19.86 2.85
C ALA A 2 -12.75 19.43 1.41
N VAL A 3 -12.07 20.28 0.65
CA VAL A 3 -11.44 19.81 -0.58
C VAL A 3 -10.33 18.90 -0.07
N ALA A 4 -10.58 17.59 0.02
CA ALA A 4 -9.55 16.61 0.36
C ALA A 4 -8.55 16.64 -0.80
N ALA A 5 -7.56 17.52 -0.65
CA ALA A 5 -6.75 17.91 -1.76
C ALA A 5 -5.71 16.83 -2.01
N LEU A 6 -5.78 16.27 -3.22
CA LEU A 6 -4.89 15.25 -3.71
C LEU A 6 -3.44 15.62 -3.39
N PRO A 7 -2.62 14.67 -2.89
CA PRO A 7 -1.26 14.96 -2.51
C PRO A 7 -0.49 15.51 -3.71
N ARG A 8 0.26 16.60 -3.49
CA ARG A 8 1.22 17.08 -4.47
C ARG A 8 2.33 16.03 -4.57
N VAL A 9 2.43 15.38 -5.73
CA VAL A 9 3.46 14.38 -6.00
C VAL A 9 4.84 15.03 -5.98
N GLN A 10 5.76 14.42 -5.24
CA GLN A 10 7.15 14.87 -5.12
C GLN A 10 8.12 13.89 -5.77
N HIS A 11 7.89 12.59 -5.58
CA HIS A 11 8.74 11.55 -6.16
C HIS A 11 7.91 10.32 -6.53
N ILE A 12 8.25 9.72 -7.68
CA ILE A 12 7.65 8.50 -8.16
C ILE A 12 8.77 7.48 -8.36
N ALA A 13 8.75 6.40 -7.59
CA ALA A 13 9.72 5.32 -7.74
C ALA A 13 9.47 4.51 -9.03
N ALA A 14 10.49 3.81 -9.49
CA ALA A 14 10.33 2.76 -10.49
C ALA A 14 9.56 1.56 -9.88
N PRO A 15 8.72 0.86 -10.66
CA PRO A 15 8.10 -0.38 -10.21
C PRO A 15 9.16 -1.41 -9.77
N ARG A 16 8.87 -2.12 -8.68
CA ARG A 16 9.69 -3.21 -8.17
C ARG A 16 8.86 -4.48 -8.17
N GLY A 17 9.31 -5.48 -8.93
CA GLY A 17 8.66 -6.78 -9.00
C GLY A 17 9.14 -7.74 -7.91
N PHE A 18 8.28 -8.70 -7.57
CA PHE A 18 8.50 -9.68 -6.53
C PHE A 18 7.89 -11.03 -6.89
N VAL A 19 8.54 -12.08 -6.40
CA VAL A 19 8.03 -13.45 -6.42
C VAL A 19 7.90 -13.95 -5.00
N ALA A 20 6.80 -14.65 -4.75
CA ALA A 20 6.45 -15.30 -3.50
C ALA A 20 6.01 -16.74 -3.80
N GLU A 21 6.36 -17.63 -2.89
CA GLU A 21 5.81 -18.98 -2.83
C GLU A 21 4.92 -19.05 -1.59
N PHE A 22 3.85 -19.85 -1.66
CA PHE A 22 2.84 -19.90 -0.61
C PHE A 22 2.66 -21.32 -0.09
N GLU A 23 2.30 -21.42 1.18
CA GLU A 23 1.85 -22.66 1.80
C GLU A 23 0.72 -22.36 2.80
N ARG A 24 0.01 -23.40 3.22
CA ARG A 24 -0.96 -23.30 4.30
C ARG A 24 -0.40 -24.00 5.54
N ASP A 25 -0.55 -23.37 6.70
CA ASP A 25 -0.15 -23.98 7.96
C ASP A 25 -1.14 -25.10 8.39
N SER A 26 -0.90 -25.70 9.56
CA SER A 26 -1.77 -26.75 10.11
C SER A 26 -3.19 -26.28 10.42
N GLU A 27 -3.42 -24.97 10.48
CA GLU A 27 -4.72 -24.33 10.72
C GLU A 27 -5.37 -23.83 9.41
N GLY A 28 -4.74 -24.05 8.26
CA GLY A 28 -5.23 -23.65 6.94
C GLY A 28 -4.95 -22.19 6.56
N ARG A 29 -4.21 -21.44 7.37
CA ARG A 29 -3.87 -20.03 7.10
C ARG A 29 -2.79 -19.95 6.02
N LEU A 30 -2.96 -19.04 5.07
CA LEU A 30 -1.96 -18.78 4.03
C LEU A 30 -0.74 -18.10 4.65
N GLN A 31 0.45 -18.59 4.32
CA GLN A 31 1.73 -17.98 4.70
C GLN A 31 2.73 -18.06 3.54
N LEU A 32 3.77 -17.23 3.60
CA LEU A 32 4.88 -17.34 2.66
C LEU A 32 5.69 -18.59 2.96
N LYS A 33 5.96 -19.37 1.91
CA LYS A 33 6.97 -20.42 1.93
C LYS A 33 8.35 -19.78 1.76
N GLY A 34 8.92 -19.32 2.87
CA GLY A 34 10.20 -18.61 2.90
C GLY A 34 10.02 -17.08 2.89
N ARG A 35 10.83 -16.38 2.09
CA ARG A 35 10.82 -14.90 2.04
C ARG A 35 10.32 -14.38 0.70
N LEU A 36 9.73 -13.19 0.72
CA LEU A 36 9.47 -12.40 -0.49
C LEU A 36 10.81 -12.07 -1.18
N LYS A 37 10.95 -12.44 -2.46
CA LYS A 37 12.17 -12.23 -3.25
C LYS A 37 11.90 -11.15 -4.31
N GLN A 38 12.82 -10.21 -4.45
CA GLN A 38 12.73 -9.22 -5.53
C GLN A 38 13.07 -9.88 -6.86
N ASP A 39 12.19 -9.70 -7.85
CA ASP A 39 12.33 -10.22 -9.20
C ASP A 39 11.62 -9.27 -10.17
N SER A 40 12.35 -8.69 -11.13
CA SER A 40 11.78 -7.73 -12.09
C SER A 40 10.67 -8.32 -12.97
N ALA A 41 10.63 -9.64 -13.13
CA ALA A 41 9.61 -10.36 -13.89
C ALA A 41 8.56 -11.03 -12.97
N GLY A 42 8.63 -10.80 -11.66
CA GLY A 42 7.71 -11.37 -10.69
C GLY A 42 6.25 -10.95 -10.92
N PRO A 43 5.28 -11.82 -10.60
CA PRO A 43 3.86 -11.53 -10.84
C PRO A 43 3.33 -10.40 -9.94
N PHE A 44 3.92 -10.22 -8.76
CA PHE A 44 3.62 -9.13 -7.84
C PHE A 44 4.54 -7.95 -8.14
N TRP A 45 4.03 -6.72 -8.15
CA TRP A 45 4.88 -5.54 -8.17
C TRP A 45 4.28 -4.39 -7.40
N PHE A 46 5.16 -3.56 -6.85
CA PHE A 46 4.83 -2.35 -6.11
C PHE A 46 5.52 -1.15 -6.73
N ARG A 47 4.82 -0.01 -6.76
CA ARG A 47 5.38 1.29 -7.09
C ARG A 47 4.93 2.28 -6.03
N THR A 48 5.89 3.02 -5.50
CA THR A 48 5.62 4.04 -4.50
C THR A 48 5.59 5.42 -5.13
N VAL A 49 4.67 6.25 -4.66
CA VAL A 49 4.62 7.68 -4.95
C VAL A 49 4.61 8.41 -3.62
N THR A 50 5.52 9.35 -3.43
CA THR A 50 5.55 10.19 -2.24
C THR A 50 5.08 11.59 -2.58
N GLY A 51 4.44 12.24 -1.62
CA GLY A 51 3.94 13.59 -1.78
C GLY A 51 3.58 14.24 -0.46
N THR A 52 2.91 15.37 -0.56
CA THR A 52 2.43 16.12 0.61
C THR A 52 1.04 16.66 0.33
N THR A 53 0.12 16.54 1.29
CA THR A 53 -1.18 17.21 1.20
C THR A 53 -1.02 18.73 1.32
N PRO A 54 -2.01 19.55 0.92
CA PRO A 54 -1.93 21.00 1.14
C PRO A 54 -1.88 21.44 2.60
N GLU A 55 -2.30 20.56 3.52
CA GLU A 55 -2.17 20.75 4.96
C GLU A 55 -0.74 20.45 5.46
N GLY A 56 0.16 20.01 4.58
CA GLY A 56 1.55 19.72 4.93
C GLY A 56 1.81 18.28 5.39
N ARG A 57 0.81 17.39 5.34
CA ARG A 57 0.98 15.99 5.76
C ARG A 57 1.76 15.20 4.72
N LYS A 58 2.81 14.49 5.13
CA LYS A 58 3.60 13.59 4.27
C LYS A 58 2.74 12.40 3.87
N THR A 59 2.73 12.09 2.59
CA THR A 59 1.87 11.05 2.03
C THR A 59 2.68 10.04 1.25
N LEU A 60 2.36 8.76 1.44
CA LEU A 60 2.80 7.67 0.59
C LEU A 60 1.60 7.04 -0.12
N VAL A 61 1.75 6.81 -1.42
CA VAL A 61 0.84 5.97 -2.21
C VAL A 61 1.60 4.71 -2.61
N VAL A 62 1.06 3.55 -2.28
CA VAL A 62 1.55 2.24 -2.72
C VAL A 62 0.61 1.73 -3.80
N TRP A 63 1.08 1.79 -5.04
CA TRP A 63 0.39 1.21 -6.18
C TRP A 63 0.89 -0.22 -6.41
N ARG A 64 -0.03 -1.17 -6.59
CA ARG A 64 0.26 -2.58 -6.85
C ARG A 64 -0.50 -3.12 -8.04
N LYS A 65 0.01 -4.20 -8.60
CA LYS A 65 -0.77 -5.05 -9.51
C LYS A 65 -1.43 -6.15 -8.71
N LEU A 66 -2.75 -6.23 -8.85
CA LEU A 66 -3.55 -7.33 -8.32
C LEU A 66 -3.40 -8.54 -9.24
N THR A 67 -3.18 -9.71 -8.66
CA THR A 67 -3.05 -10.97 -9.38
C THR A 67 -4.40 -11.64 -9.62
N GLY A 68 -5.45 -11.16 -8.93
CA GLY A 68 -6.78 -11.78 -8.92
C GLY A 68 -6.97 -12.77 -7.77
N GLU A 69 -5.94 -12.94 -6.92
CA GLU A 69 -5.95 -13.78 -5.72
C GLU A 69 -5.79 -12.89 -4.47
N PRO A 70 -6.90 -12.38 -3.89
CA PRO A 70 -6.85 -11.35 -2.84
C PRO A 70 -6.06 -11.76 -1.58
N GLU A 71 -6.17 -13.02 -1.16
CA GLU A 71 -5.44 -13.56 0.01
C GLU A 71 -3.91 -13.49 -0.22
N GLN A 72 -3.46 -13.82 -1.44
CA GLN A 72 -2.04 -13.75 -1.81
C GLN A 72 -1.57 -12.29 -1.98
N ASP A 73 -2.38 -11.46 -2.65
CA ASP A 73 -2.07 -10.04 -2.90
C ASP A 73 -1.90 -9.27 -1.58
N ASN A 74 -2.71 -9.59 -0.55
CA ASN A 74 -2.64 -8.97 0.77
C ASN A 74 -1.46 -9.48 1.58
N LEU A 75 -1.24 -10.79 1.62
CA LEU A 75 -0.09 -11.37 2.30
C LEU A 75 1.24 -10.82 1.74
N VAL A 76 1.35 -10.69 0.41
CA VAL A 76 2.56 -10.13 -0.22
C VAL A 76 2.73 -8.65 0.11
N LEU A 77 1.64 -7.87 0.18
CA LEU A 77 1.68 -6.47 0.59
C LEU A 77 2.18 -6.33 2.04
N GLU A 78 1.61 -7.10 2.96
CA GLU A 78 2.03 -7.10 4.37
C GLU A 78 3.52 -7.43 4.52
N GLU A 79 3.96 -8.50 3.87
CA GLU A 79 5.36 -8.94 3.93
C GLU A 79 6.28 -7.90 3.29
N TRP A 80 5.86 -7.27 2.19
CA TRP A 80 6.57 -6.15 1.60
C TRP A 80 6.77 -5.01 2.61
N PHE A 81 5.71 -4.61 3.32
CA PHE A 81 5.78 -3.60 4.39
C PHE A 81 6.70 -4.02 5.54
N LYS A 82 6.74 -5.32 5.89
CA LYS A 82 7.63 -5.86 6.94
C LYS A 82 9.11 -5.89 6.52
N THR A 83 9.42 -6.01 5.24
CA THR A 83 10.81 -6.13 4.77
C THR A 83 11.63 -4.84 4.89
N LYS A 84 12.96 -4.99 5.02
CA LYS A 84 13.99 -3.92 4.91
C LYS A 84 13.81 -2.98 3.70
N GLN A 85 13.11 -3.42 2.67
CA GLN A 85 12.88 -2.63 1.45
C GLN A 85 11.79 -1.56 1.65
N ALA A 86 10.85 -1.80 2.56
CA ALA A 86 9.88 -0.81 3.05
C ALA A 86 10.40 -0.04 4.28
N TYR A 87 11.62 -0.30 4.78
CA TYR A 87 12.16 0.50 5.88
C TYR A 87 12.37 1.96 5.47
N SER A 88 12.71 2.24 4.21
CA SER A 88 12.69 3.64 3.76
C SER A 88 11.30 4.24 3.99
N VAL A 89 10.23 3.50 3.69
CA VAL A 89 8.84 3.93 3.91
C VAL A 89 8.48 4.11 5.39
N ARG A 90 8.83 3.15 6.25
CA ARG A 90 8.58 3.22 7.70
C ARG A 90 9.39 4.30 8.41
N ASP A 91 10.59 4.60 7.90
CA ASP A 91 11.51 5.59 8.46
C ASP A 91 11.21 7.03 7.95
N THR A 92 10.41 7.20 6.88
CA THR A 92 10.12 8.55 6.32
C THR A 92 9.07 9.36 7.08
N GLU A 93 8.48 8.82 8.16
CA GLU A 93 7.39 9.46 8.93
C GLU A 93 6.21 9.88 8.02
N PHE A 94 5.59 8.94 7.29
CA PHE A 94 4.40 9.26 6.50
C PHE A 94 3.17 9.34 7.42
N ASP A 95 2.49 10.48 7.39
CA ASP A 95 1.25 10.70 8.14
C ASP A 95 0.04 9.96 7.52
N LEU A 96 0.12 9.68 6.21
CA LEU A 96 -0.94 9.08 5.40
C LEU A 96 -0.37 8.07 4.42
N ILE A 97 -0.91 6.84 4.42
CA ILE A 97 -0.57 5.82 3.44
C ILE A 97 -1.82 5.38 2.69
N TYR A 98 -1.78 5.55 1.38
CA TYR A 98 -2.81 5.11 0.44
C TYR A 98 -2.36 3.84 -0.28
N VAL A 99 -3.23 2.85 -0.39
CA VAL A 99 -2.94 1.61 -1.15
C VAL A 99 -4.10 1.28 -2.09
N ASN A 100 -3.82 0.79 -3.30
CA ASN A 100 -4.87 0.40 -4.25
C ASN A 100 -5.30 -1.08 -4.08
N GLY A 101 -6.56 -1.39 -4.36
CA GLY A 101 -7.17 -2.71 -4.14
C GLY A 101 -7.62 -2.91 -2.70
N ASP A 102 -8.34 -3.99 -2.43
CA ASP A 102 -8.76 -4.38 -1.08
C ASP A 102 -7.56 -4.57 -0.16
N ASN A 103 -7.49 -3.84 0.96
CA ASN A 103 -6.46 -4.04 1.97
C ASN A 103 -7.14 -4.26 3.32
N THR A 104 -6.58 -5.12 4.17
CA THR A 104 -7.01 -5.22 5.56
C THR A 104 -6.24 -4.16 6.37
N PRO A 105 -6.86 -3.04 6.82
CA PRO A 105 -6.12 -1.96 7.48
C PRO A 105 -5.51 -2.41 8.83
N GLY A 106 -6.06 -3.46 9.44
CA GLY A 106 -5.57 -4.05 10.68
C GLY A 106 -4.24 -4.79 10.54
N GLU A 107 -3.95 -5.37 9.38
CA GLU A 107 -2.76 -6.20 9.14
C GLU A 107 -1.52 -5.37 8.74
N LEU A 108 -1.76 -4.16 8.22
CA LEU A 108 -0.71 -3.20 7.86
C LEU A 108 -0.22 -2.39 9.06
N ARG A 109 -0.95 -2.40 10.18
CA ARG A 109 -0.64 -1.63 11.40
C ARG A 109 0.51 -2.27 12.17
N VAL A 110 1.68 -1.65 12.09
CA VAL A 110 2.82 -1.96 12.96
C VAL A 110 2.65 -1.26 14.31
N ASP A 111 1.99 -0.12 14.32
CA ASP A 111 1.70 0.70 15.50
C ASP A 111 0.50 1.63 15.16
N PRO A 112 -0.58 1.63 15.96
CA PRO A 112 -1.80 2.38 15.67
C PRO A 112 -1.69 3.90 15.90
N GLU A 113 -0.62 4.40 16.54
CA GLU A 113 -0.41 5.82 16.82
C GLU A 113 0.44 6.54 15.75
N THR A 114 1.03 5.80 14.79
CA THR A 114 2.04 6.38 13.88
C THR A 114 1.55 6.68 12.45
N TRP A 115 0.51 6.05 11.92
CA TRP A 115 0.02 6.31 10.56
C TRP A 115 -1.38 5.77 10.25
N GLU A 116 -2.12 6.48 9.40
CA GLU A 116 -3.47 6.10 8.94
C GLU A 116 -3.41 5.48 7.53
N VAL A 117 -3.93 4.26 7.40
CA VAL A 117 -4.05 3.55 6.11
C VAL A 117 -5.42 3.76 5.51
N ARG A 118 -5.47 4.19 4.25
CA ARG A 118 -6.71 4.36 3.51
C ARG A 118 -6.67 3.63 2.17
N SER A 119 -7.77 3.00 1.82
CA SER A 119 -7.95 2.45 0.46
C SER A 119 -8.13 3.60 -0.53
N ILE A 120 -7.35 3.56 -1.62
CA ILE A 120 -7.44 4.56 -2.69
C ILE A 120 -8.85 4.58 -3.28
N GLU A 121 -9.50 3.43 -3.43
CA GLU A 121 -10.83 3.34 -4.06
C GLU A 121 -11.93 4.02 -3.23
N GLU A 122 -11.89 3.89 -1.90
CA GLU A 122 -12.86 4.53 -1.00
C GLU A 122 -12.67 6.06 -0.98
N ASP A 123 -11.43 6.55 -0.88
CA ASP A 123 -11.17 8.00 -0.90
C ASP A 123 -11.32 8.60 -2.31
N PHE A 124 -11.00 7.86 -3.38
CA PHE A 124 -11.23 8.30 -4.76
C PHE A 124 -12.72 8.43 -5.07
N HIS A 125 -13.57 7.48 -4.64
CA HIS A 125 -15.02 7.61 -4.81
C HIS A 125 -15.61 8.78 -4.01
N ARG A 126 -15.15 9.02 -2.78
CA ARG A 126 -15.55 10.20 -2.00
C ARG A 126 -15.18 11.50 -2.73
N LEU A 127 -13.94 11.60 -3.20
CA LEU A 127 -13.44 12.76 -3.95
C LEU A 127 -14.15 12.98 -5.29
N MET A 128 -14.51 11.92 -5.99
CA MET A 128 -15.28 11.99 -7.25
C MET A 128 -16.75 12.37 -6.99
N SER A 129 -17.33 12.01 -5.85
CA SER A 129 -18.70 12.40 -5.48
C SER A 129 -18.83 13.86 -5.04
N GLU A 130 -17.86 14.41 -4.29
CA GLU A 130 -17.84 15.83 -3.88
C GLU A 130 -17.53 16.81 -5.03
N GLY A 131 -17.17 16.30 -6.22
CA GLY A 131 -16.97 17.09 -7.44
C GLY A 131 -18.16 17.15 -8.39
N THR A 132 -19.32 16.56 -8.04
CA THR A 132 -20.50 16.48 -8.93
C THR A 132 -21.76 17.13 -8.33
N GLU A 133 -21.61 18.20 -7.56
CA GLU A 133 -22.71 19.14 -7.32
C GLU A 133 -22.36 20.51 -7.89
N ALA A 134 -22.82 20.75 -9.13
CA ALA A 134 -23.04 22.05 -9.73
C ALA A 134 -24.34 21.99 -10.55
#